data_AF-A0A523ZDL5-F1
#
_entry.id   AF-A0A523ZDL5-F1
#
_cell.length_a   1.000
_cell.length_b   1.000
_cell.length_c   1.000
_cell.angle_alpha   90.00
_cell.angle_beta   90.00
_cell.angle_gamma   90.00
#
_symmetry.space_group_name_H-M   'P 1'
#
loop_
_entity.id
_entity.type
_entity.pdbx_description
1 polymer ?
#
loop_
_entity_poly.entity_id
_entity_poly.type
_entity_poly.pdbx_seq_one_letter_code
_entity_poly.pdbx_strand_id
1 'polypeptide(L)'
;FKSQIHFLGTGSHQLMIVSNNPIEIFDAPIINDRFIFAGTLHKMGWMDEREMETYLKLYRIIVQDPEIVMPDFYIAVTAPAEVLLKRILKERGRDFEHREFFEKFPNYLPSQVTAVSEWVKETVVECPVVVVDSANNNYVDNPEDRERVLGQIENEIKSFLSENSCGKDGTQFIIPDFLKVK
;
A
#
# COMPACT_ATOMS: atom_id res chain seq x y z
N PHE A 1 18.16 -5.84 -4.94
CA PHE A 1 17.60 -6.06 -6.29
C PHE A 1 16.79 -7.35 -6.47
N LYS A 2 17.38 -8.56 -6.39
CA LYS A 2 16.69 -9.83 -6.73
C LYS A 2 15.33 -10.05 -6.05
N SER A 3 15.22 -9.75 -4.75
CA SER A 3 13.96 -9.87 -4.01
C SER A 3 12.86 -8.95 -4.55
N GLN A 4 13.21 -7.73 -4.98
CA GLN A 4 12.25 -6.77 -5.52
C GLN A 4 11.68 -7.24 -6.86
N ILE A 5 12.50 -7.87 -7.70
CA ILE A 5 12.04 -8.50 -8.95
C ILE A 5 11.10 -9.67 -8.68
N HIS A 6 11.44 -10.52 -7.70
CA HIS A 6 10.58 -11.65 -7.31
C HIS A 6 9.21 -11.18 -6.80
N PHE A 7 9.20 -10.20 -5.90
CA PHE A 7 7.95 -9.62 -5.41
C PHE A 7 7.17 -8.95 -6.54
N LEU A 8 7.84 -8.28 -7.48
CA LEU A 8 7.18 -7.60 -8.61
C LEU A 8 6.40 -8.60 -9.47
N GLY A 9 7.00 -9.75 -9.80
CA GLY A 9 6.31 -10.82 -10.52
C GLY A 9 5.22 -11.52 -9.69
N THR A 10 5.41 -11.65 -8.38
CA THR A 10 4.39 -12.27 -7.51
C THR A 10 3.17 -11.36 -7.37
N GLY A 11 3.38 -10.06 -7.17
CA GLY A 11 2.32 -9.07 -7.09
C GLY A 11 1.56 -8.91 -8.41
N SER A 12 2.25 -8.96 -9.56
CA SER A 12 1.59 -8.94 -10.86
C SER A 12 0.67 -10.14 -11.06
N HIS A 13 1.13 -11.32 -10.67
CA HIS A 13 0.31 -12.52 -10.78
C HIS A 13 -0.95 -12.45 -9.92
N GLN A 14 -0.86 -11.91 -8.71
CA GLN A 14 -2.04 -11.70 -7.85
C GLN A 14 -3.05 -10.75 -8.50
N LEU A 15 -2.58 -9.66 -9.12
CA LEU A 15 -3.45 -8.68 -9.79
C LEU A 15 -4.05 -9.17 -11.12
N MET A 16 -3.55 -10.27 -11.70
CA MET A 16 -4.17 -10.91 -12.87
C MET A 16 -5.26 -11.92 -12.50
N ILE A 17 -5.27 -12.41 -11.26
CA ILE A 17 -6.22 -13.46 -10.79
C ILE A 17 -7.42 -12.83 -10.06
N VAL A 18 -7.63 -11.53 -10.22
CA VAL A 18 -8.82 -10.83 -9.69
C VAL A 18 -10.07 -11.53 -10.21
N SER A 19 -10.97 -11.87 -9.30
CA SER A 19 -12.19 -12.59 -9.62
C SER A 19 -13.29 -11.63 -10.08
N ASN A 20 -14.42 -12.14 -10.56
CA ASN A 20 -15.59 -11.32 -10.90
C ASN A 20 -16.34 -10.78 -9.66
N ASN A 21 -15.68 -10.64 -8.52
CA ASN A 21 -16.30 -10.07 -7.33
C ASN A 21 -16.43 -8.54 -7.49
N PRO A 22 -17.54 -7.95 -7.04
CA PRO A 22 -17.77 -6.52 -7.16
C PRO A 22 -16.83 -5.67 -6.30
N ILE A 23 -16.25 -6.26 -5.24
CA ILE A 23 -15.29 -5.61 -4.35
C ILE A 23 -14.21 -6.63 -3.99
N GLU A 24 -12.96 -6.25 -4.21
CA GLU A 24 -11.80 -7.01 -3.77
C GLU A 24 -10.84 -6.10 -3.00
N ILE A 25 -10.26 -6.64 -1.93
CA ILE A 25 -9.28 -5.96 -1.10
C ILE A 25 -7.95 -6.66 -1.28
N PHE A 26 -6.94 -5.89 -1.69
CA PHE A 26 -5.58 -6.38 -1.90
C PHE A 26 -4.66 -5.84 -0.80
N ASP A 27 -3.87 -6.72 -0.20
CA ASP A 27 -2.78 -6.31 0.67
C ASP A 27 -1.56 -5.96 -0.19
N ALA A 28 -1.41 -4.65 -0.45
CA ALA A 28 -0.26 -3.97 -1.05
C ALA A 28 0.59 -4.82 -2.04
N PRO A 29 0.10 -5.11 -3.25
CA PRO A 29 0.96 -5.70 -4.27
C PRO A 29 2.08 -4.70 -4.55
N ILE A 30 3.34 -5.17 -4.57
CA ILE A 30 4.53 -4.32 -4.72
C ILE A 30 4.52 -3.46 -6.01
N ILE A 31 3.58 -3.74 -6.92
CA ILE A 31 3.27 -2.89 -8.08
C ILE A 31 2.84 -1.48 -7.64
N ASN A 32 2.08 -1.36 -6.56
CA ASN A 32 1.57 -0.07 -6.10
C ASN A 32 2.60 0.69 -5.25
N ASP A 33 3.51 -0.06 -4.62
CA ASP A 33 4.51 0.46 -3.66
C ASP A 33 5.93 0.50 -4.23
N ARG A 34 6.08 0.44 -5.56
CA ARG A 34 7.37 0.34 -6.25
C ARG A 34 8.42 1.36 -5.79
N PHE A 35 7.99 2.57 -5.45
CA PHE A 35 8.87 3.66 -5.03
C PHE A 35 9.14 3.66 -3.52
N ILE A 36 8.36 2.94 -2.73
CA ILE A 36 8.57 2.80 -1.30
C ILE A 36 9.74 1.86 -1.05
N PHE A 37 9.66 0.59 -1.49
CA PHE A 37 10.72 -0.38 -1.22
C PHE A 37 11.92 -0.22 -2.14
N ALA A 38 11.75 -0.38 -3.46
CA ALA A 38 12.88 -0.30 -4.40
C ALA A 38 13.50 1.11 -4.40
N GLY A 39 12.68 2.16 -4.28
CA GLY A 39 13.17 3.53 -4.11
C GLY A 39 13.96 3.74 -2.82
N THR A 40 13.52 3.19 -1.69
CA THR A 40 14.31 3.24 -0.44
C THR A 40 15.62 2.48 -0.59
N LEU A 41 15.61 1.27 -1.16
CA LEU A 41 16.82 0.48 -1.39
C LEU A 41 17.83 1.23 -2.28
N HIS A 42 17.36 1.90 -3.33
CA HIS A 42 18.20 2.73 -4.19
C HIS A 42 18.77 3.94 -3.44
N LYS A 43 17.93 4.70 -2.72
CA LYS A 43 18.35 5.84 -1.89
C LYS A 43 19.40 5.44 -0.84
N MET A 44 19.34 4.20 -0.33
CA MET A 44 20.30 3.66 0.64
C MET A 44 21.53 3.00 0.02
N GLY A 45 21.64 2.94 -1.31
CA GLY A 45 22.76 2.31 -2.02
C GLY A 45 22.75 0.78 -1.97
N TRP A 46 21.62 0.15 -1.66
CA TRP A 46 21.43 -1.32 -1.68
C TRP A 46 20.81 -1.83 -2.98
N MET A 47 20.48 -0.91 -3.87
CA MET A 47 20.19 -1.13 -5.27
C MET A 47 21.00 -0.12 -6.05
N ASP A 48 21.77 -0.54 -7.05
CA ASP A 48 22.53 0.39 -7.89
C ASP A 48 21.66 1.01 -8.99
N GLU A 49 22.18 2.02 -9.69
CA GLU A 49 21.45 2.73 -10.74
C GLU A 49 20.99 1.79 -11.87
N ARG A 50 21.81 0.82 -12.29
CA ARG A 50 21.46 -0.11 -13.38
C ARG A 50 20.37 -1.08 -12.92
N GLU A 51 20.46 -1.54 -11.69
CA GLU A 51 19.44 -2.36 -11.04
C GLU A 51 18.12 -1.59 -10.93
N MET A 52 18.15 -0.32 -10.52
CA MET A 52 16.96 0.52 -10.40
C MET A 52 16.35 0.81 -11.78
N GLU A 53 17.15 1.17 -12.78
CA GLU A 53 16.68 1.33 -14.16
C GLU A 53 16.01 0.05 -14.70
N THR A 54 16.62 -1.11 -14.43
CA THR A 54 16.08 -2.41 -14.85
C THR A 54 14.76 -2.71 -14.16
N TYR A 55 14.69 -2.47 -12.86
CA TYR A 55 13.46 -2.60 -12.08
C TYR A 55 12.35 -1.71 -12.63
N LEU A 56 12.63 -0.43 -12.91
CA LEU A 56 11.66 0.51 -13.46
C LEU A 56 11.21 0.17 -14.88
N LYS A 57 12.10 -0.38 -15.72
CA LYS A 57 11.74 -0.86 -17.06
C LYS A 57 10.73 -2.01 -16.97
N LEU A 58 11.02 -3.02 -16.15
CA LEU A 58 10.12 -4.16 -15.95
C LEU A 58 8.79 -3.74 -15.32
N TYR A 59 8.86 -2.85 -14.33
CA TYR A 59 7.69 -2.26 -13.71
C TYR A 59 6.74 -1.64 -14.75
N ARG A 60 7.28 -0.76 -15.61
CA ARG A 60 6.50 -0.05 -16.62
C ARG A 60 5.81 -1.01 -17.60
N ILE A 61 6.48 -2.08 -17.98
CA ILE A 61 5.90 -3.11 -18.85
C ILE A 61 4.70 -3.77 -18.16
N ILE A 62 4.85 -4.15 -16.89
CA ILE A 62 3.79 -4.83 -16.14
C ILE A 62 2.56 -3.93 -15.98
N VAL A 63 2.72 -2.67 -15.57
CA VAL A 63 1.55 -1.79 -15.35
C VAL A 63 0.89 -1.28 -16.63
N GLN A 64 1.50 -1.53 -17.79
CA GLN A 64 0.89 -1.25 -19.09
C GLN A 64 0.08 -2.44 -19.61
N ASP A 65 0.15 -3.59 -18.94
CA ASP A 65 -0.61 -4.78 -19.30
C ASP A 65 -2.08 -4.58 -18.93
N PRO A 66 -3.03 -4.68 -19.88
CA PRO A 66 -4.46 -4.52 -19.61
C PRO A 66 -5.04 -5.61 -18.71
N GLU A 67 -4.36 -6.74 -18.53
CA GLU A 67 -4.79 -7.78 -17.57
C GLU A 67 -4.47 -7.40 -16.12
N ILE A 68 -3.66 -6.37 -15.88
CA ILE A 68 -3.35 -5.88 -14.54
C ILE A 68 -4.43 -4.91 -14.07
N VAL A 69 -5.22 -5.35 -13.10
CA VAL A 69 -6.23 -4.53 -12.46
C VAL A 69 -5.57 -3.54 -11.50
N MET A 70 -5.84 -2.24 -11.71
CA MET A 70 -5.35 -1.17 -10.84
C MET A 70 -6.41 -0.80 -9.80
N PRO A 71 -6.04 -0.52 -8.53
CA PRO A 71 -7.02 -0.14 -7.52
C PRO A 71 -7.74 1.18 -7.84
N ASP A 72 -9.05 1.20 -7.57
CA ASP A 72 -9.88 2.40 -7.60
C ASP A 72 -9.80 3.22 -6.31
N PHE A 73 -9.22 2.63 -5.25
CA PHE A 73 -9.16 3.23 -3.92
C PHE A 73 -7.98 2.67 -3.14
N TYR A 74 -7.31 3.52 -2.35
CA TYR A 74 -6.21 3.10 -1.49
C TYR A 74 -6.47 3.40 -0.01
N ILE A 75 -5.95 2.53 0.85
CA ILE A 75 -5.90 2.75 2.30
C ILE A 75 -4.43 2.74 2.72
N ALA A 76 -3.93 3.90 3.12
CA ALA A 76 -2.56 4.08 3.56
C ALA A 76 -2.48 4.01 5.09
N VAL A 77 -2.02 2.87 5.62
CA VAL A 77 -1.82 2.70 7.06
C VAL A 77 -0.46 3.24 7.46
N THR A 78 -0.43 4.27 8.30
CA THR A 78 0.79 4.97 8.69
C THR A 78 1.06 4.86 10.19
N ALA A 79 2.33 4.99 10.57
CA ALA A 79 2.79 5.18 11.93
C ALA A 79 4.20 5.77 11.93
N PRO A 80 4.60 6.47 13.00
CA PRO A 80 5.99 6.89 13.18
C PRO A 80 6.96 5.71 13.21
N ALA A 81 8.20 5.92 12.76
CA ALA A 81 9.21 4.87 12.63
C ALA A 81 9.52 4.16 13.97
N GLU A 82 9.48 4.89 15.08
CA GLU A 82 9.66 4.37 16.43
C GLU A 82 8.53 3.43 16.87
N VAL A 83 7.29 3.73 16.45
CA VAL A 83 6.13 2.86 16.70
C VAL A 83 6.26 1.58 15.88
N LEU A 84 6.65 1.69 14.60
CA LEU A 84 6.92 0.55 13.74
C LEU A 84 8.02 -0.35 14.32
N LEU A 85 9.14 0.24 14.74
CA LEU A 85 10.27 -0.50 15.31
C LEU A 85 9.86 -1.25 16.58
N LYS A 86 9.07 -0.62 17.47
CA LYS A 86 8.52 -1.25 18.67
C LYS A 86 7.68 -2.48 18.29
N ARG A 87 6.76 -2.35 17.33
CA ARG A 87 5.87 -3.43 16.87
C ARG A 87 6.66 -4.60 16.26
N ILE A 88 7.63 -4.29 15.40
CA ILE A 88 8.50 -5.28 14.75
C ILE A 88 9.26 -6.10 15.82
N LEU A 89 9.97 -5.41 16.72
CA LEU A 89 10.90 -6.08 17.65
C LEU A 89 10.23 -6.68 18.89
N LYS A 90 9.07 -6.18 19.32
CA LYS A 90 8.44 -6.61 20.58
C LYS A 90 7.12 -7.35 20.41
N GLU A 91 6.29 -6.92 19.48
CA GLU A 91 4.94 -7.48 19.34
C GLU A 91 4.92 -8.64 18.33
N ARG A 92 5.62 -8.48 17.20
CA ARG A 92 5.74 -9.52 16.16
C ARG A 92 6.84 -10.52 16.46
N GLY A 93 8.05 -10.03 16.74
CA GLY A 93 9.20 -10.86 17.14
C GLY A 93 9.56 -11.94 16.12
N ARG A 94 9.46 -11.67 14.81
CA ARG A 94 9.80 -12.66 13.77
C ARG A 94 11.31 -12.93 13.78
N ASP A 95 11.70 -14.19 13.66
CA ASP A 95 13.10 -14.62 13.81
C ASP A 95 14.09 -13.93 12.88
N PHE A 96 13.65 -13.47 11.71
CA PHE A 96 14.46 -12.77 10.71
C PHE A 96 14.52 -11.25 10.89
N GLU A 97 13.72 -10.67 11.78
CA GLU A 97 13.65 -9.23 12.04
C GLU A 97 14.61 -8.83 13.17
N HIS A 98 15.91 -8.90 12.87
CA HIS A 98 16.99 -8.72 13.85
C HIS A 98 17.13 -7.27 14.34
N ARG A 99 17.26 -7.08 15.66
CA ARG A 99 17.53 -5.77 16.29
C ARG A 99 18.79 -5.12 15.73
N GLU A 100 19.83 -5.91 15.53
CA GLU A 100 21.14 -5.50 15.06
C GLU A 100 21.06 -4.83 13.68
N PHE A 101 20.11 -5.24 12.84
CA PHE A 101 19.87 -4.61 11.54
C PHE A 101 19.40 -3.16 11.70
N PHE A 102 18.39 -2.92 12.54
CA PHE A 102 17.84 -1.58 12.75
C PHE A 102 18.80 -0.66 13.49
N GLU A 103 19.65 -1.21 14.37
CA GLU A 103 20.74 -0.45 15.01
C GLU A 103 21.83 -0.05 14.00
N LYS A 104 22.17 -0.96 13.07
CA LYS A 104 23.14 -0.69 12.00
C LYS A 104 22.61 0.28 10.94
N PHE A 105 21.30 0.26 10.69
CA PHE A 105 20.64 1.06 9.65
C PHE A 105 19.44 1.84 10.21
N PRO A 106 19.68 2.83 11.09
CA PRO A 106 18.63 3.53 11.83
C PRO A 106 17.67 4.33 10.91
N ASN A 107 18.13 4.69 9.71
CA ASN A 107 17.33 5.45 8.75
C ASN A 107 16.42 4.57 7.88
N TYR A 108 16.49 3.24 7.96
CA TYR A 108 15.72 2.36 7.09
C TYR A 108 14.21 2.54 7.22
N LEU A 109 13.68 2.54 8.44
CA LEU A 109 12.25 2.76 8.68
C LEU A 109 11.84 4.22 8.43
N PRO A 110 12.57 5.25 8.91
CA PRO A 110 12.29 6.63 8.56
C PRO A 110 12.20 6.88 7.05
N SER A 111 13.12 6.32 6.25
CA SER A 111 13.09 6.47 4.79
C SER A 111 11.83 5.86 4.16
N GLN A 112 11.36 4.73 4.67
CA GLN A 112 10.10 4.14 4.19
C GLN A 112 8.88 4.97 4.61
N VAL A 113 8.84 5.50 5.84
CA VAL A 113 7.76 6.38 6.29
C VAL A 113 7.69 7.64 5.42
N THR A 114 8.84 8.24 5.09
CA THR A 114 8.92 9.35 4.15
C THR A 114 8.44 8.94 2.76
N ALA A 115 8.88 7.78 2.24
CA ALA A 115 8.48 7.32 0.92
C ALA A 115 6.97 7.04 0.82
N VAL A 116 6.34 6.50 1.87
CA VAL A 116 4.87 6.35 1.93
C VAL A 116 4.20 7.72 1.90
N SER A 117 4.73 8.69 2.66
CA SER A 117 4.18 10.06 2.67
C SER A 117 4.30 10.76 1.31
N GLU A 118 5.41 10.54 0.60
CA GLU A 118 5.61 11.02 -0.78
C GLU A 118 4.62 10.33 -1.73
N TRP A 119 4.50 9.00 -1.67
CA TRP A 119 3.58 8.22 -2.48
C TRP A 119 2.12 8.63 -2.29
N VAL A 120 1.68 8.86 -1.04
CA VAL A 120 0.31 9.33 -0.76
C VAL A 120 0.05 10.66 -1.47
N LYS A 121 0.98 11.63 -1.37
CA LYS A 121 0.84 12.96 -2.00
C LYS A 121 0.74 12.90 -3.52
N GLU A 122 1.46 11.97 -4.14
CA GLU A 122 1.39 11.77 -5.60
C GLU A 122 0.10 11.05 -5.99
N THR A 123 -0.30 10.04 -5.21
CA THR A 123 -1.44 9.16 -5.54
C THR A 123 -2.78 9.86 -5.41
N VAL A 124 -2.95 10.75 -4.42
CA VAL A 124 -4.23 11.49 -4.22
C VAL A 124 -4.64 12.36 -5.41
N VAL A 125 -3.71 12.65 -6.32
CA VAL A 125 -4.00 13.39 -7.57
C VAL A 125 -4.79 12.53 -8.56
N GLU A 126 -4.61 11.20 -8.52
CA GLU A 126 -5.15 10.26 -9.51
C GLU A 126 -6.10 9.20 -8.92
N CYS A 127 -6.10 9.01 -7.60
CA CYS A 127 -6.86 7.98 -6.91
C CYS A 127 -7.13 8.42 -5.46
N PRO A 128 -8.34 8.22 -4.91
CA PRO A 128 -8.59 8.47 -3.50
C PRO A 128 -7.68 7.63 -2.60
N VAL A 129 -7.17 8.26 -1.54
CA VAL A 129 -6.35 7.59 -0.53
C VAL A 129 -6.86 7.97 0.86
N VAL A 130 -7.25 6.98 1.65
CA VAL A 130 -7.56 7.17 3.06
C VAL A 130 -6.33 6.90 3.89
N VAL A 131 -5.86 7.92 4.59
CA VAL A 131 -4.74 7.77 5.52
C VAL A 131 -5.27 7.38 6.89
N VAL A 132 -4.84 6.22 7.37
CA VAL A 132 -5.17 5.70 8.69
C VAL A 132 -3.93 5.80 9.58
N ASP A 133 -4.01 6.65 10.61
CA ASP A 133 -2.97 6.74 11.64
C ASP A 133 -3.12 5.58 12.62
N SER A 134 -2.33 4.53 12.42
CA SER A 134 -2.33 3.36 13.29
C SER A 134 -1.61 3.57 14.61
N ALA A 135 -0.86 4.67 14.79
CA ALA A 135 -0.20 4.95 16.07
C ALA A 135 -1.20 5.43 17.11
N ASN A 136 -2.20 6.22 16.69
CA ASN A 136 -3.24 6.76 17.55
C ASN A 136 -4.57 5.98 17.51
N ASN A 137 -4.70 4.98 16.63
CA ASN A 137 -5.88 4.13 16.55
C ASN A 137 -5.48 2.65 16.66
N ASN A 138 -5.76 2.01 17.80
CA ASN A 138 -5.51 0.57 17.97
C ASN A 138 -6.72 -0.24 17.46
N TYR A 139 -6.95 -0.24 16.15
CA TYR A 139 -8.07 -0.97 15.54
C TYR A 139 -7.94 -2.51 15.63
N VAL A 140 -6.81 -3.04 16.11
CA VAL A 140 -6.60 -4.47 16.33
C VAL A 140 -7.24 -4.90 17.65
N ASP A 141 -6.86 -4.25 18.75
CA ASP A 141 -7.27 -4.66 20.10
C ASP A 141 -8.39 -3.81 20.71
N ASN A 142 -8.63 -2.60 20.19
CA ASN A 142 -9.65 -1.68 20.69
C ASN A 142 -10.87 -1.64 19.75
N PRO A 143 -12.04 -2.16 20.17
CA PRO A 143 -13.26 -2.11 19.38
C PRO A 143 -13.72 -0.70 18.97
N GLU A 144 -13.56 0.29 19.85
CA GLU A 144 -13.99 1.68 19.56
C GLU A 144 -13.10 2.32 18.49
N ASP A 145 -11.79 2.09 18.55
CA ASP A 145 -10.87 2.56 17.52
C ASP A 145 -11.12 1.85 16.19
N ARG A 146 -11.46 0.56 16.23
CA ARG A 146 -11.83 -0.22 15.04
C ARG A 146 -13.09 0.34 14.39
N GLU A 147 -14.15 0.62 15.16
CA GLU A 147 -15.37 1.24 14.63
C GLU A 147 -15.09 2.62 14.04
N ARG A 148 -14.24 3.43 14.70
CA ARG A 148 -13.84 4.74 14.19
C ARG A 148 -13.11 4.64 12.85
N VAL A 149 -12.12 3.75 12.73
CA VAL A 149 -11.33 3.57 11.51
C VAL A 149 -12.20 3.01 10.38
N LEU A 150 -13.05 2.02 10.66
CA LEU A 150 -13.98 1.50 9.66
C LEU A 150 -14.96 2.57 9.19
N GLY A 151 -15.53 3.36 10.11
CA GLY A 151 -16.42 4.48 9.76
C GLY A 151 -15.72 5.54 8.91
N GLN A 152 -14.45 5.85 9.19
CA GLN A 152 -13.65 6.74 8.34
C GLN A 152 -13.51 6.18 6.92
N ILE A 153 -13.08 4.91 6.79
CA ILE A 153 -12.91 4.26 5.49
C ILE A 153 -14.24 4.21 4.73
N GLU A 154 -15.33 3.82 5.39
CA GLU A 154 -16.65 3.74 4.77
C GLU A 154 -17.15 5.10 4.27
N ASN A 155 -16.97 6.17 5.05
CA ASN A 155 -17.41 7.50 4.64
C ASN A 155 -16.66 8.00 3.41
N GLU A 156 -15.35 7.74 3.34
CA GLU A 156 -14.51 8.11 2.21
C GLU A 156 -14.87 7.30 0.96
N ILE A 157 -15.13 6.00 1.10
CA ILE A 157 -15.64 5.17 -0.01
C ILE A 157 -17.01 5.67 -0.47
N LYS A 158 -17.93 6.04 0.44
CA LYS A 158 -19.24 6.62 0.08
C LYS A 158 -19.08 7.91 -0.70
N SER A 159 -18.21 8.82 -0.23
CA SER A 159 -17.93 10.07 -0.94
C SER A 159 -17.43 9.80 -2.35
N PHE A 160 -16.43 8.92 -2.48
CA PHE A 160 -15.87 8.52 -3.77
C PHE A 160 -16.92 7.93 -4.73
N LEU A 161 -17.72 6.96 -4.27
CA LEU A 161 -18.75 6.33 -5.08
C LEU A 161 -19.94 7.25 -5.41
N SER A 162 -20.13 8.33 -4.66
CA SER A 162 -21.15 9.34 -4.98
C SER A 162 -20.73 10.29 -6.10
N GLU A 163 -19.42 10.52 -6.22
CA GLU A 163 -18.82 11.41 -7.24
C GLU A 163 -18.44 10.65 -8.52
N ASN A 164 -18.32 9.31 -8.45
CA ASN A 164 -17.87 8.47 -9.55
C ASN A 164 -18.87 7.34 -9.83
N SER A 165 -19.12 7.08 -11.11
CA SER A 165 -20.10 6.05 -11.53
C SER A 165 -19.46 4.78 -12.10
N CYS A 166 -18.16 4.79 -12.37
CA CYS A 166 -17.40 3.65 -12.89
C CYS A 166 -15.95 3.65 -12.38
N GLY A 167 -15.34 2.47 -12.35
CA GLY A 167 -13.93 2.24 -12.06
C GLY A 167 -13.00 2.71 -13.17
N LYS A 168 -11.70 2.65 -12.93
CA LYS A 168 -10.66 3.05 -13.91
C LYS A 168 -10.70 2.23 -15.20
N ASP A 169 -11.22 1.02 -15.13
CA ASP A 169 -11.45 0.12 -16.27
C ASP A 169 -12.75 0.46 -17.06
N GLY A 170 -13.53 1.44 -16.59
CA GLY A 170 -14.82 1.83 -17.16
C GLY A 170 -15.99 0.96 -16.69
N THR A 171 -15.75 -0.04 -15.83
CA THR A 171 -16.80 -0.90 -15.28
C THR A 171 -17.64 -0.10 -14.29
N GLN A 172 -18.97 -0.16 -14.43
CA GLN A 172 -19.87 0.55 -13.53
C GLN A 172 -19.73 0.03 -12.09
N PHE A 173 -19.54 0.94 -11.12
CA PHE A 173 -19.42 0.51 -9.74
C PHE A 173 -20.71 -0.14 -9.25
N ILE A 174 -20.59 -1.32 -8.65
CA ILE A 174 -21.68 -1.95 -7.91
C ILE A 174 -21.65 -1.38 -6.50
N ILE A 175 -22.51 -0.39 -6.24
CA ILE A 175 -22.66 0.19 -4.89
C ILE A 175 -23.31 -0.88 -3.99
N PRO A 176 -22.62 -1.39 -2.95
CA PRO A 176 -23.21 -2.33 -2.00
C PRO A 176 -24.35 -1.69 -1.22
N ASP A 177 -25.30 -2.50 -0.77
CA ASP A 177 -26.49 -2.00 -0.06
C ASP A 177 -26.15 -1.21 1.22
N PHE A 178 -25.04 -1.52 1.89
CA PHE A 178 -24.58 -0.78 3.08
C PHE A 178 -23.99 0.61 2.76
N LEU A 179 -23.67 0.89 1.49
CA LEU A 179 -23.21 2.20 1.02
C LEU A 179 -24.32 3.04 0.39
N LYS A 180 -25.48 2.44 0.07
CA LYS A 180 -26.66 3.16 -0.43
C LYS A 180 -27.25 4.00 0.71
N VAL A 181 -26.96 5.30 0.71
CA VAL A 181 -27.61 6.26 1.61
C VAL A 181 -29.12 6.25 1.31
N LYS A 182 -29.95 6.09 2.35
CA LYS A 182 -31.41 6.29 2.24
C LYS A 182 -31.76 7.76 2.17
#